data_AF-A0A6I3EBK1-F1
#
_entry.id   AF-A0A6I3EBK1-F1
#
_cell.length_a   1.000
_cell.length_b   1.000
_cell.length_c   1.000
_cell.angle_alpha   90.00
_cell.angle_beta   90.00
_cell.angle_gamma   90.00
#
_symmetry.space_group_name_H-M   'P 1'
#
loop_
_entity.id
_entity.type
_entity.pdbx_description
1 polymer ?
#
loop_
_entity_poly.entity_id
_entity_poly.type
_entity_poly.pdbx_seq_one_letter_code
_entity_poly.pdbx_strand_id
1 'polypeptide(L)'
;MIPRIKTNLIKYFFFGNSITDDGYLRLAYLLGRFLVFLPLSLCATLVLGVYSMFRPVKIFMLRCDRSKISFVVEDLEVALRIEAHNTKISGAKPALLFAVLDCDSPNRAFTKMYGRVLPFLDDDRSFFRGIIRYTLPIFRIERRYLARRQSENQMIVWAESPSTLTFTDNERKQGVELQRSLLPDSGRPFVCIALPEKSYYLTKYIPSENSESNQDIYSCMPSWDSYYHCINTLSVAGLNVIRMGQSVDTKIDQSACRIIDYASDSRSEFGDAWLLGNCKFVIAGAGTGIYWPASALNKPALLTDSYGLFNSSYGQLDLKIPQLAWSRSEKKLMPFSWMIGQGEGWGHKKSLISGDIEIVKNTSEEITEVVLEMNQRQDGTWVESDEDKELQSRFNALRASIPKWQVQPGVRIGADFLRRYQYLL
;
A
#
# COMPACT_ATOMS: atom_id res chain seq x y z
N MET A 1 11.86 -28.76 10.03
CA MET A 1 11.54 -28.51 8.62
C MET A 1 10.93 -29.71 7.87
N ILE A 2 10.93 -30.93 8.44
CA ILE A 2 10.55 -32.17 7.74
C ILE A 2 9.10 -32.70 7.98
N PRO A 3 8.29 -32.27 8.98
CA PRO A 3 6.94 -32.84 9.13
C PRO A 3 5.86 -32.28 8.17
N ARG A 4 6.11 -31.16 7.46
CA ARG A 4 5.11 -30.50 6.59
C ARG A 4 5.05 -31.01 5.14
N ILE A 5 5.93 -31.94 4.75
CA ILE A 5 6.07 -32.40 3.34
C ILE A 5 5.07 -33.52 2.96
N LYS A 6 4.31 -34.08 3.92
CA LYS A 6 3.44 -35.24 3.65
C LYS A 6 2.00 -34.94 3.20
N THR A 7 1.73 -33.78 2.61
CA THR A 7 0.46 -33.57 1.89
C THR A 7 0.69 -32.84 0.56
N ASN A 8 0.65 -33.62 -0.52
CA ASN A 8 0.75 -33.23 -1.94
C ASN A 8 2.13 -32.74 -2.46
N LEU A 9 3.06 -33.68 -2.68
CA LEU A 9 4.25 -33.45 -3.52
C LEU A 9 3.87 -32.90 -4.91
N ILE A 10 2.77 -33.34 -5.52
CA ILE A 10 2.31 -32.84 -6.83
C ILE A 10 1.88 -31.37 -6.76
N LYS A 11 1.16 -30.97 -5.70
CA LYS A 11 0.79 -29.56 -5.47
C LYS A 11 2.05 -28.72 -5.26
N TYR A 12 3.01 -29.21 -4.50
CA TYR A 12 4.27 -28.52 -4.27
C TYR A 12 5.12 -28.41 -5.55
N PHE A 13 5.27 -29.51 -6.31
CA PHE A 13 6.17 -29.64 -7.47
C PHE A 13 5.60 -29.03 -8.77
N PHE A 14 4.29 -28.83 -8.89
CA PHE A 14 3.69 -28.18 -10.06
C PHE A 14 3.03 -26.82 -9.75
N PHE A 15 2.70 -26.57 -8.48
CA PHE A 15 1.86 -25.43 -8.09
C PHE A 15 2.38 -24.62 -6.90
N GLY A 16 3.44 -25.08 -6.20
CA GLY A 16 4.03 -24.41 -5.04
C GLY A 16 4.72 -23.09 -5.39
N ASN A 17 4.76 -22.16 -4.44
CA ASN A 17 5.45 -20.87 -4.62
C ASN A 17 6.83 -20.82 -3.91
N SER A 18 7.17 -21.79 -3.06
CA SER A 18 8.48 -21.87 -2.39
C SER A 18 9.48 -22.69 -3.20
N ILE A 19 10.40 -21.99 -3.83
CA ILE A 19 11.54 -22.55 -4.53
C ILE A 19 12.65 -22.78 -3.51
N THR A 20 13.25 -23.96 -3.51
CA THR A 20 14.49 -24.26 -2.79
C THR A 20 15.64 -23.42 -3.38
N ASP A 21 16.54 -22.89 -2.56
CA ASP A 21 17.70 -22.11 -3.05
C ASP A 21 18.69 -22.92 -3.92
N ASP A 22 18.47 -24.24 -4.05
CA ASP A 22 19.16 -25.08 -5.01
C ASP A 22 18.75 -24.78 -6.46
N GLY A 23 19.69 -24.21 -7.22
CA GLY A 23 19.51 -23.79 -8.61
C GLY A 23 19.12 -24.91 -9.58
N TYR A 24 19.54 -26.16 -9.33
CA TYR A 24 19.20 -27.29 -10.19
C TYR A 24 17.76 -27.76 -9.96
N LEU A 25 17.36 -27.87 -8.70
CA LEU A 25 15.97 -28.16 -8.34
C LEU A 25 15.03 -27.08 -8.85
N ARG A 26 15.41 -25.80 -8.74
CA ARG A 26 14.67 -24.68 -9.31
C ARG A 26 14.54 -24.78 -10.83
N LEU A 27 15.62 -25.10 -11.54
CA LEU A 27 15.59 -25.23 -13.00
C LEU A 27 14.71 -26.41 -13.43
N ALA A 28 14.87 -27.58 -12.82
CA ALA A 28 14.06 -28.77 -13.09
C ALA A 28 12.57 -28.50 -12.82
N TYR A 29 12.26 -27.81 -11.73
CA TYR A 29 10.90 -27.38 -11.38
C TYR A 29 10.28 -26.44 -12.44
N LEU A 30 11.03 -25.40 -12.85
CA LEU A 30 10.58 -24.46 -13.88
C LEU A 30 10.38 -25.13 -15.24
N LEU A 31 11.27 -26.05 -15.61
CA LEU A 31 11.16 -26.87 -16.82
C LEU A 31 9.95 -27.80 -16.77
N GLY A 32 9.71 -28.47 -15.63
CA GLY A 32 8.55 -29.32 -15.42
C GLY A 32 7.24 -28.56 -15.57
N ARG A 33 7.12 -27.37 -14.96
CA ARG A 33 5.95 -26.49 -15.15
C ARG A 33 5.80 -26.06 -16.60
N PHE A 34 6.90 -25.66 -17.24
CA PHE A 34 6.87 -25.26 -18.64
C PHE A 34 6.35 -26.40 -19.53
N LEU A 35 6.86 -27.62 -19.39
CA LEU A 35 6.44 -28.78 -20.18
C LEU A 35 4.97 -29.15 -19.97
N VAL A 36 4.46 -29.06 -18.73
CA VAL A 36 3.05 -29.37 -18.42
C VAL A 36 2.11 -28.28 -18.93
N PHE A 37 2.43 -27.01 -18.70
CA PHE A 37 1.52 -25.94 -19.03
C PHE A 37 1.63 -25.46 -20.47
N LEU A 38 2.76 -25.65 -21.17
CA LEU A 38 2.93 -25.16 -22.53
C LEU A 38 1.85 -25.69 -23.50
N PRO A 39 1.54 -27.01 -23.57
CA PRO A 39 0.50 -27.50 -24.48
C PRO A 39 -0.87 -26.91 -24.15
N LEU A 40 -1.22 -26.82 -22.86
CA LEU A 40 -2.47 -26.23 -22.40
C LEU A 40 -2.55 -24.73 -22.72
N SER A 41 -1.42 -24.04 -22.62
CA SER A 41 -1.30 -22.61 -22.91
C SER A 41 -1.39 -22.33 -24.40
N LEU A 42 -0.93 -23.25 -25.27
CA LEU A 42 -1.14 -23.16 -26.71
C LEU A 42 -2.64 -23.30 -27.06
N CYS A 43 -3.34 -24.25 -26.43
CA CYS A 43 -4.80 -24.35 -26.57
C CYS A 43 -5.50 -23.07 -26.09
N ALA A 44 -5.11 -22.55 -24.92
CA ALA A 44 -5.64 -21.28 -24.41
C ALA A 44 -5.34 -20.10 -25.34
N THR A 45 -4.15 -20.08 -25.96
CA THR A 45 -3.75 -19.07 -26.96
C THR A 45 -4.66 -19.12 -28.18
N LEU A 46 -5.02 -20.31 -28.68
CA LEU A 46 -5.95 -20.43 -29.80
C LEU A 46 -7.35 -19.93 -29.43
N VAL A 47 -7.88 -20.35 -28.28
CA VAL A 47 -9.20 -19.93 -27.80
C VAL A 47 -9.26 -18.41 -27.57
N LEU A 48 -8.29 -17.88 -26.82
CA LEU A 48 -8.17 -16.44 -26.58
C LEU A 48 -7.83 -15.66 -27.85
N GLY A 49 -7.14 -16.29 -28.81
CA GLY A 49 -6.80 -15.69 -30.10
C GLY A 49 -8.05 -15.47 -30.95
N VAL A 50 -8.90 -16.50 -31.08
CA VAL A 50 -10.22 -16.39 -31.71
C VAL A 50 -11.08 -15.35 -30.99
N TYR A 51 -11.07 -15.37 -29.66
CA TYR A 51 -11.76 -14.39 -28.85
C TYR A 51 -11.27 -12.95 -29.10
N SER A 52 -9.95 -12.79 -29.25
CA SER A 52 -9.29 -11.50 -29.40
C SER A 52 -9.69 -10.76 -30.67
N MET A 53 -10.25 -11.47 -31.66
CA MET A 53 -10.83 -10.87 -32.86
C MET A 53 -12.00 -9.93 -32.53
N PHE A 54 -12.77 -10.23 -31.48
CA PHE A 54 -13.93 -9.44 -31.07
C PHE A 54 -13.60 -8.32 -30.09
N ARG A 55 -12.69 -8.58 -29.15
CA ARG A 55 -12.19 -7.57 -28.19
C ARG A 55 -10.77 -7.90 -27.74
N PRO A 56 -9.91 -6.91 -27.45
CA PRO A 56 -8.56 -7.17 -26.96
C PRO A 56 -8.55 -8.06 -25.71
N VAL A 57 -7.51 -8.87 -25.57
CA VAL A 57 -7.25 -9.65 -24.35
C VAL A 57 -5.97 -9.12 -23.73
N LYS A 58 -6.02 -8.73 -22.45
CA LYS A 58 -4.84 -8.22 -21.73
C LYS A 58 -4.55 -9.09 -20.52
N ILE A 59 -3.33 -9.61 -20.45
CA ILE A 59 -2.83 -10.43 -19.35
C ILE A 59 -1.81 -9.60 -18.59
N PHE A 60 -2.20 -9.17 -17.40
CA PHE A 60 -1.38 -8.41 -16.48
C PHE A 60 -0.61 -9.37 -15.58
N MET A 61 0.70 -9.44 -15.79
CA MET A 61 1.61 -10.18 -14.93
C MET A 61 2.01 -9.27 -13.76
N LEU A 62 1.61 -9.63 -12.55
CA LEU A 62 1.96 -8.90 -11.33
C LEU A 62 3.31 -9.37 -10.83
N ARG A 63 4.14 -8.43 -10.39
CA ARG A 63 5.44 -8.77 -9.81
C ARG A 63 5.22 -9.29 -8.39
N CYS A 64 5.95 -10.36 -8.07
CA CYS A 64 5.71 -11.14 -6.85
C CYS A 64 7.02 -11.47 -6.15
N ASP A 65 7.89 -10.46 -6.04
CA ASP A 65 9.12 -10.61 -5.25
C ASP A 65 8.77 -10.99 -3.80
N ARG A 66 7.61 -10.51 -3.31
CA ARG A 66 7.04 -10.81 -1.99
C ARG A 66 5.51 -10.74 -2.03
N SER A 67 4.85 -11.57 -1.23
CA SER A 67 3.42 -11.47 -0.97
C SER A 67 3.13 -10.22 -0.14
N LYS A 68 2.87 -9.09 -0.82
CA LYS A 68 2.55 -7.78 -0.23
C LYS A 68 1.37 -7.14 -0.95
N ILE A 69 0.40 -6.63 -0.18
CA ILE A 69 -0.82 -6.01 -0.72
C ILE A 69 -0.51 -4.72 -1.50
N SER A 70 0.52 -3.98 -1.11
CA SER A 70 0.92 -2.74 -1.79
C SER A 70 1.25 -2.97 -3.26
N PHE A 71 1.92 -4.08 -3.60
CA PHE A 71 2.27 -4.40 -4.99
C PHE A 71 1.04 -4.71 -5.83
N VAL A 72 0.03 -5.37 -5.24
CA VAL A 72 -1.24 -5.60 -5.94
C VAL A 72 -1.94 -4.27 -6.20
N VAL A 73 -1.97 -3.34 -5.24
CA VAL A 73 -2.62 -2.04 -5.43
C VAL A 73 -1.85 -1.14 -6.41
N GLU A 74 -0.55 -0.96 -6.21
CA GLU A 74 0.34 -0.15 -7.05
C GLU A 74 0.26 -0.55 -8.53
N ASP A 75 0.25 -1.85 -8.79
CA ASP A 75 0.26 -2.37 -10.15
C ASP A 75 -1.17 -2.50 -10.68
N LEU A 76 -2.02 -3.30 -10.02
CA LEU A 76 -3.29 -3.75 -10.60
C LEU A 76 -4.37 -2.68 -10.53
N GLU A 77 -4.64 -2.08 -9.37
CA GLU A 77 -5.73 -1.10 -9.24
C GLU A 77 -5.50 0.10 -10.16
N VAL A 78 -4.25 0.58 -10.24
CA VAL A 78 -3.84 1.63 -11.17
C VAL A 78 -4.14 1.22 -12.60
N ALA A 79 -3.72 0.03 -13.03
CA ALA A 79 -3.96 -0.47 -14.38
C ALA A 79 -5.46 -0.60 -14.69
N LEU A 80 -6.27 -1.09 -13.76
CA LEU A 80 -7.71 -1.24 -13.94
C LEU A 80 -8.41 0.11 -14.10
N ARG A 81 -8.05 1.12 -13.30
CA ARG A 81 -8.60 2.48 -13.44
C ARG A 81 -8.24 3.09 -14.79
N ILE A 82 -7.00 2.91 -15.25
CA ILE A 82 -6.56 3.37 -16.58
C ILE A 82 -7.33 2.68 -17.71
N GLU A 83 -7.52 1.36 -17.63
CA GLU A 83 -8.32 0.64 -18.64
C GLU A 83 -9.77 1.12 -18.65
N ALA A 84 -10.38 1.33 -17.48
CA ALA A 84 -11.73 1.86 -17.37
C ALA A 84 -11.85 3.29 -17.95
N HIS A 85 -10.89 4.16 -17.63
CA HIS A 85 -10.82 5.53 -18.13
C HIS A 85 -10.64 5.57 -19.66
N ASN A 86 -9.70 4.79 -20.20
CA ASN A 86 -9.47 4.70 -21.65
C ASN A 86 -10.68 4.15 -22.39
N THR A 87 -11.36 3.16 -21.82
CA THR A 87 -12.61 2.60 -22.38
C THR A 87 -13.70 3.68 -22.43
N LYS A 88 -13.85 4.46 -21.35
CA LYS A 88 -14.82 5.56 -21.27
C LYS A 88 -14.55 6.66 -22.31
N ILE A 89 -13.29 7.06 -22.50
CA ILE A 89 -12.92 8.11 -23.46
C ILE A 89 -13.05 7.63 -24.91
N SER A 90 -12.51 6.45 -25.22
CA SER A 90 -12.47 5.95 -26.59
C SER A 90 -13.83 5.42 -27.08
N GLY A 91 -14.75 5.09 -26.17
CA GLY A 91 -15.98 4.38 -26.49
C GLY A 91 -15.76 2.95 -27.00
N ALA A 92 -14.51 2.45 -26.94
CA ALA A 92 -14.17 1.11 -27.38
C ALA A 92 -14.78 0.05 -26.45
N LYS A 93 -14.95 -1.17 -26.95
CA LYS A 93 -15.37 -2.29 -26.11
C LYS A 93 -14.26 -2.61 -25.09
N PRO A 94 -14.60 -2.85 -23.80
CA PRO A 94 -13.61 -3.15 -22.77
C PRO A 94 -12.88 -4.46 -23.09
N ALA A 95 -11.58 -4.48 -22.85
CA ALA A 95 -10.75 -5.68 -23.01
C ALA A 95 -11.17 -6.78 -22.03
N LEU A 96 -10.93 -8.05 -22.40
CA LEU A 96 -10.92 -9.14 -21.43
C LEU A 96 -9.60 -9.10 -20.67
N LEU A 97 -9.67 -8.90 -19.35
CA LEU A 97 -8.50 -8.74 -18.51
C LEU A 97 -8.22 -10.02 -17.71
N PHE A 98 -6.95 -10.33 -17.50
CA PHE A 98 -6.48 -11.35 -16.55
C PHE A 98 -5.41 -10.73 -15.65
N ALA A 99 -5.41 -11.06 -14.36
CA ALA A 99 -4.32 -10.75 -13.45
C ALA A 99 -3.66 -12.06 -13.00
N VAL A 100 -2.34 -12.14 -13.15
CA VAL A 100 -1.54 -13.30 -12.77
C VAL A 100 -0.64 -12.90 -11.61
N LEU A 101 -0.88 -13.48 -10.44
CA LEU A 101 -0.10 -13.27 -9.22
C LEU A 101 0.76 -14.51 -8.96
N ASP A 102 2.07 -14.36 -9.13
CA ASP A 102 3.04 -15.46 -9.01
C ASP A 102 3.57 -15.70 -7.59
N CYS A 103 2.75 -15.40 -6.59
CA CYS A 103 3.04 -15.64 -5.18
C CYS A 103 1.74 -15.93 -4.43
N ASP A 104 1.85 -16.20 -3.14
CA ASP A 104 0.68 -16.38 -2.28
C ASP A 104 -0.11 -15.07 -2.20
N SER A 105 -1.44 -15.16 -2.16
CA SER A 105 -2.29 -14.00 -1.94
C SER A 105 -1.89 -13.28 -0.64
N PRO A 106 -1.62 -11.95 -0.68
CA PRO A 106 -1.24 -11.19 0.51
C PRO A 106 -2.41 -10.94 1.46
N ASN A 107 -3.63 -10.98 0.92
CA ASN A 107 -4.88 -10.92 1.68
C ASN A 107 -5.99 -11.52 0.80
N ARG A 108 -6.51 -12.70 1.19
CA ARG A 108 -7.51 -13.45 0.39
C ARG A 108 -8.84 -12.73 0.26
N ALA A 109 -9.25 -11.96 1.27
CA ALA A 109 -10.47 -11.16 1.15
C ALA A 109 -10.30 -10.10 0.05
N PHE A 110 -9.15 -9.43 0.01
CA PHE A 110 -8.83 -8.41 -0.98
C PHE A 110 -8.67 -9.01 -2.40
N THR A 111 -7.97 -10.14 -2.56
CA THR A 111 -7.85 -10.78 -3.90
C THR A 111 -9.18 -11.35 -4.38
N LYS A 112 -10.07 -11.78 -3.47
CA LYS A 112 -11.45 -12.14 -3.81
C LYS A 112 -12.25 -10.95 -4.36
N MET A 113 -12.01 -9.72 -3.89
CA MET A 113 -12.65 -8.52 -4.45
C MET A 113 -12.21 -8.31 -5.91
N TYR A 114 -10.90 -8.38 -6.21
CA TYR A 114 -10.42 -8.30 -7.59
C TYR A 114 -10.93 -9.46 -8.46
N GLY A 115 -11.08 -10.65 -7.89
CA GLY A 115 -11.64 -11.82 -8.57
C GLY A 115 -13.06 -11.60 -9.12
N ARG A 116 -13.78 -10.57 -8.65
CA ARG A 116 -15.08 -10.13 -9.18
C ARG A 116 -14.96 -9.11 -10.32
N VAL A 117 -13.84 -8.39 -10.39
CA VAL A 117 -13.56 -7.39 -11.43
C VAL A 117 -12.95 -8.07 -12.66
N LEU A 118 -12.05 -9.02 -12.45
CA LEU A 118 -11.42 -9.81 -13.49
C LEU A 118 -11.02 -11.21 -12.98
N PRO A 119 -10.76 -12.17 -13.88
CA PRO A 119 -10.02 -13.39 -13.57
C PRO A 119 -8.67 -13.09 -12.90
N PHE A 120 -8.68 -13.06 -11.58
CA PHE A 120 -7.50 -12.97 -10.73
C PHE A 120 -6.98 -14.37 -10.44
N LEU A 121 -5.73 -14.66 -10.81
CA LEU A 121 -5.11 -15.97 -10.79
C LEU A 121 -3.93 -15.98 -9.82
N ASP A 122 -4.20 -16.31 -8.56
CA ASP A 122 -3.25 -16.45 -7.46
C ASP A 122 -2.97 -17.94 -7.13
N ASP A 123 -2.50 -18.21 -5.91
CA ASP A 123 -2.21 -19.56 -5.42
C ASP A 123 -3.43 -20.48 -5.35
N ASP A 124 -4.63 -19.94 -5.10
CA ASP A 124 -5.88 -20.72 -5.10
C ASP A 124 -6.25 -21.21 -6.50
N ARG A 125 -5.83 -20.48 -7.53
CA ARG A 125 -6.10 -20.81 -8.94
C ARG A 125 -4.85 -21.21 -9.70
N SER A 126 -3.90 -21.83 -9.00
CA SER A 126 -2.57 -22.19 -9.50
C SER A 126 -2.55 -22.97 -10.82
N PHE A 127 -3.55 -23.80 -11.12
CA PHE A 127 -3.66 -24.50 -12.42
C PHE A 127 -4.00 -23.57 -13.58
N PHE A 128 -5.08 -22.80 -13.47
CA PHE A 128 -5.43 -21.80 -14.50
C PHE A 128 -4.37 -20.71 -14.61
N ARG A 129 -3.74 -20.35 -13.48
CA ARG A 129 -2.56 -19.47 -13.46
C ARG A 129 -1.46 -19.99 -14.37
N GLY A 130 -1.13 -21.29 -14.28
CA GLY A 130 -0.12 -21.92 -15.14
C GLY A 130 -0.48 -21.86 -16.63
N ILE A 131 -1.75 -22.09 -16.98
CA ILE A 131 -2.24 -22.02 -18.37
C ILE A 131 -2.18 -20.59 -18.94
N ILE A 132 -2.71 -19.61 -18.21
CA ILE A 132 -2.78 -18.22 -18.70
C ILE A 132 -1.38 -17.59 -18.74
N ARG A 133 -0.50 -17.92 -17.80
CA ARG A 133 0.87 -17.41 -17.72
C ARG A 133 1.65 -17.58 -19.03
N TYR A 134 1.59 -18.75 -19.65
CA TYR A 134 2.36 -19.05 -20.86
C TYR A 134 1.57 -18.83 -22.16
N THR A 135 0.39 -18.21 -22.10
CA THR A 135 -0.34 -17.79 -23.29
C THR A 135 0.54 -16.85 -24.15
N LEU A 136 0.59 -17.11 -25.45
CA LEU A 136 1.45 -16.35 -26.37
C LEU A 136 0.81 -14.99 -26.70
N PRO A 137 1.59 -13.89 -26.73
CA PRO A 137 1.09 -12.56 -27.07
C PRO A 137 0.96 -12.39 -28.60
N ILE A 138 0.09 -13.19 -29.22
CA ILE A 138 -0.22 -13.13 -30.65
C ILE A 138 -1.64 -12.61 -30.86
N PHE A 139 -1.98 -12.22 -32.10
CA PHE A 139 -3.25 -11.55 -32.42
C PHE A 139 -3.42 -10.24 -31.62
N ARG A 140 -4.56 -10.05 -30.95
CA ARG A 140 -4.82 -8.92 -30.03
C ARG A 140 -4.71 -9.35 -28.57
N ILE A 141 -3.87 -10.35 -28.29
CA ILE A 141 -3.50 -10.75 -26.93
C ILE A 141 -2.24 -9.98 -26.54
N GLU A 142 -2.37 -9.14 -25.53
CA GLU A 142 -1.27 -8.43 -24.91
C GLU A 142 -0.92 -9.11 -23.59
N ARG A 143 0.34 -9.50 -23.41
CA ARG A 143 0.86 -9.99 -22.12
C ARG A 143 1.99 -9.07 -21.69
N ARG A 144 1.84 -8.42 -20.53
CA ARG A 144 2.87 -7.51 -20.00
C ARG A 144 3.01 -7.65 -18.50
N TYR A 145 4.23 -7.47 -18.02
CA TYR A 145 4.45 -7.16 -16.62
C TYR A 145 4.04 -5.73 -16.37
N LEU A 146 3.18 -5.53 -15.36
CA LEU A 146 2.89 -4.18 -14.91
C LEU A 146 4.20 -3.58 -14.35
N ALA A 147 4.48 -2.34 -14.78
CA ALA A 147 5.69 -1.64 -14.42
C ALA A 147 5.41 -0.81 -13.18
N ARG A 148 6.35 -0.79 -12.23
CA ARG A 148 6.31 0.02 -11.00
C ARG A 148 6.38 1.53 -11.26
N ARG A 149 6.29 1.98 -12.52
CA ARG A 149 6.46 3.39 -12.88
C ARG A 149 5.10 4.03 -12.99
N GLN A 150 4.82 4.89 -12.00
CA GLN A 150 3.75 5.87 -12.12
C GLN A 150 4.03 6.75 -13.35
N SER A 151 3.00 7.10 -14.11
CA SER A 151 3.07 8.20 -15.08
C SER A 151 2.13 9.31 -14.63
N GLU A 152 2.35 10.54 -15.09
CA GLU A 152 1.54 11.70 -14.70
C GLU A 152 0.03 11.45 -14.92
N ASN A 153 -0.31 10.83 -16.05
CA ASN A 153 -1.68 10.48 -16.39
C ASN A 153 -2.28 9.45 -15.43
N GLN A 154 -1.49 8.54 -14.85
CA GLN A 154 -2.01 7.52 -13.94
C GLN A 154 -2.57 8.14 -12.66
N MET A 155 -1.91 9.19 -12.15
CA MET A 155 -2.31 9.81 -10.89
C MET A 155 -3.54 10.69 -11.05
N ILE A 156 -3.66 11.38 -12.20
CA ILE A 156 -4.90 12.09 -12.58
C ILE A 156 -6.06 11.10 -12.68
N VAL A 157 -5.86 10.00 -13.42
CA VAL A 157 -6.87 8.96 -13.56
C VAL A 157 -7.24 8.37 -12.20
N TRP A 158 -6.27 8.11 -11.34
CA TRP A 158 -6.55 7.58 -10.01
C TRP A 158 -7.46 8.51 -9.21
N ALA A 159 -7.13 9.79 -9.19
CA ALA A 159 -7.81 10.82 -8.41
C ALA A 159 -9.26 11.05 -8.88
N GLU A 160 -9.52 10.96 -10.18
CA GLU A 160 -10.85 11.18 -10.77
C GLU A 160 -11.69 9.90 -10.86
N SER A 161 -11.07 8.73 -10.76
CA SER A 161 -11.77 7.46 -10.96
C SER A 161 -12.36 6.91 -9.67
N PRO A 162 -13.57 6.31 -9.73
CA PRO A 162 -14.07 5.51 -8.62
C PRO A 162 -13.18 4.29 -8.39
N SER A 163 -13.21 3.76 -7.17
CA SER A 163 -12.62 2.47 -6.85
C SER A 163 -13.18 1.39 -7.76
N THR A 164 -12.32 0.49 -8.26
CA THR A 164 -12.80 -0.69 -8.99
C THR A 164 -13.37 -1.76 -8.06
N LEU A 165 -13.12 -1.63 -6.75
CA LEU A 165 -13.49 -2.56 -5.72
C LEU A 165 -14.79 -2.13 -5.04
N THR A 166 -15.69 -3.09 -4.84
CA THR A 166 -16.94 -2.87 -4.09
C THR A 166 -17.22 -4.05 -3.17
N PHE A 167 -17.86 -3.75 -2.03
CA PHE A 167 -18.40 -4.76 -1.13
C PHE A 167 -19.77 -5.24 -1.59
N THR A 168 -19.93 -6.56 -1.61
CA THR A 168 -21.23 -7.21 -1.82
C THR A 168 -22.16 -7.00 -0.62
N ASP A 169 -23.47 -7.20 -0.79
CA ASP A 169 -24.43 -7.07 0.31
C ASP A 169 -24.13 -8.02 1.48
N ASN A 170 -23.64 -9.22 1.18
CA ASN A 170 -23.23 -10.17 2.22
C ASN A 170 -22.01 -9.67 2.99
N GLU A 171 -20.99 -9.15 2.29
CA GLU A 171 -19.82 -8.54 2.94
C GLU A 171 -20.23 -7.31 3.75
N ARG A 172 -21.20 -6.52 3.28
CA ARG A 172 -21.72 -5.39 4.06
C ARG A 172 -22.36 -5.86 5.37
N LYS A 173 -23.17 -6.92 5.34
CA LYS A 173 -23.77 -7.50 6.55
C LYS A 173 -22.70 -8.02 7.51
N GLN A 174 -21.75 -8.80 7.01
CA GLN A 174 -20.63 -9.34 7.81
C GLN A 174 -19.76 -8.22 8.40
N GLY A 175 -19.51 -7.18 7.62
CA GLY A 175 -18.71 -6.04 8.03
C GLY A 175 -19.38 -5.19 9.11
N VAL A 176 -20.69 -4.95 9.00
CA VAL A 176 -21.45 -4.27 10.05
C VAL A 176 -21.50 -5.13 11.32
N GLU A 177 -21.61 -6.45 11.21
CA GLU A 177 -21.52 -7.36 12.36
C GLU A 177 -20.14 -7.29 13.04
N LEU A 178 -19.06 -7.29 12.25
CA LEU A 178 -17.71 -7.07 12.75
C LEU A 178 -17.57 -5.73 13.47
N GLN A 179 -18.15 -4.65 12.93
CA GLN A 179 -18.13 -3.35 13.60
C GLN A 179 -18.88 -3.37 14.93
N ARG A 180 -20.05 -4.03 15.00
CA ARG A 180 -20.80 -4.14 16.26
C ARG A 180 -20.08 -4.95 17.32
N SER A 181 -19.32 -5.96 16.92
CA SER A 181 -18.56 -6.78 17.88
C SER A 181 -17.26 -6.12 18.33
N LEU A 182 -16.66 -5.29 17.46
CA LEU A 182 -15.37 -4.65 17.71
C LEU A 182 -15.48 -3.28 18.38
N LEU A 183 -16.47 -2.47 17.98
CA LEU A 183 -16.58 -1.07 18.39
C LEU A 183 -17.55 -0.93 19.57
N PRO A 184 -17.16 -0.22 20.66
CA PRO A 184 -18.07 0.06 21.77
C PRO A 184 -19.32 0.85 21.34
N ASP A 185 -19.16 1.74 20.37
CA ASP A 185 -20.25 2.49 19.73
C ASP A 185 -20.08 2.39 18.21
N SER A 186 -20.75 1.41 17.60
CA SER A 186 -20.71 1.19 16.15
C SER A 186 -21.42 2.28 15.33
N GLY A 187 -22.13 3.22 15.97
CA GLY A 187 -22.75 4.37 15.30
C GLY A 187 -21.75 5.50 15.04
N ARG A 188 -20.64 5.54 15.80
CA ARG A 188 -19.58 6.54 15.61
C ARG A 188 -18.69 6.22 14.42
N PRO A 189 -18.22 7.23 13.67
CA PRO A 189 -17.19 7.03 12.66
C PRO A 189 -15.90 6.52 13.32
N PHE A 190 -15.06 5.87 12.53
CA PHE A 190 -13.80 5.33 13.03
C PHE A 190 -12.63 5.65 12.10
N VAL A 191 -11.45 5.71 12.69
CA VAL A 191 -10.15 5.90 12.02
C VAL A 191 -9.32 4.66 12.24
N CYS A 192 -8.61 4.22 11.19
CA CYS A 192 -7.64 3.14 11.29
C CYS A 192 -6.24 3.72 11.42
N ILE A 193 -5.42 3.19 12.34
CA ILE A 193 -4.03 3.59 12.53
C ILE A 193 -3.11 2.39 12.45
N ALA A 194 -1.97 2.51 11.76
CA ALA A 194 -0.90 1.52 11.81
C ALA A 194 0.49 2.16 11.81
N LEU A 195 1.34 1.66 12.71
CA LEU A 195 2.77 1.97 12.78
C LEU A 195 3.57 0.74 12.35
N PRO A 196 4.81 0.90 11.85
CA PRO A 196 5.65 -0.23 11.54
C PRO A 196 6.12 -0.88 12.84
N GLU A 197 6.09 -2.20 12.89
CA GLU A 197 6.45 -2.98 14.09
C GLU A 197 7.48 -4.04 13.73
N LYS A 198 8.43 -4.27 14.63
CA LYS A 198 9.63 -5.07 14.37
C LYS A 198 9.27 -6.51 14.02
N SER A 199 8.31 -7.09 14.73
CA SER A 199 7.68 -8.40 14.49
C SER A 199 7.30 -8.63 13.02
N TYR A 200 6.74 -7.63 12.34
CA TYR A 200 6.35 -7.74 10.94
C TYR A 200 7.56 -7.91 10.03
N TYR A 201 8.60 -7.09 10.23
CA TYR A 201 9.80 -7.16 9.43
C TYR A 201 10.57 -8.46 9.69
N LEU A 202 10.71 -8.88 10.95
CA LEU A 202 11.34 -10.16 11.30
C LEU A 202 10.62 -11.37 10.67
N THR A 203 9.29 -11.31 10.54
CA THR A 203 8.50 -12.41 9.94
C THR A 203 8.57 -12.42 8.41
N LYS A 204 8.62 -11.23 7.78
CA LYS A 204 8.51 -11.09 6.31
C LYS A 204 9.84 -10.88 5.60
N TYR A 205 10.90 -10.53 6.32
CA TYR A 205 12.25 -10.37 5.80
C TYR A 205 13.09 -11.51 6.37
N ILE A 206 13.12 -12.65 5.67
CA ILE A 206 14.08 -13.72 5.97
C ILE A 206 15.48 -13.14 5.70
N PRO A 207 16.41 -13.17 6.67
CA PRO A 207 17.79 -12.78 6.42
C PRO A 207 18.35 -13.71 5.35
N SER A 208 18.72 -13.18 4.18
CA SER A 208 19.62 -13.95 3.32
C SER A 208 20.98 -13.98 4.00
N GLU A 209 21.63 -15.15 4.03
CA GLU A 209 22.94 -15.37 4.68
C GLU A 209 24.05 -14.44 4.15
N ASN A 210 23.83 -13.72 3.05
CA ASN A 210 24.76 -12.76 2.45
C ASN A 210 24.30 -11.28 2.53
N SER A 211 23.40 -10.93 3.46
CA SER A 211 23.02 -9.54 3.69
C SER A 211 23.82 -8.93 4.85
N GLU A 212 25.02 -8.40 4.55
CA GLU A 212 25.69 -7.38 5.38
C GLU A 212 24.83 -6.10 5.58
N SER A 213 23.62 -6.07 5.03
CA SER A 213 22.66 -4.98 5.02
C SER A 213 21.51 -5.12 6.03
N ASN A 214 21.64 -5.96 7.06
CA ASN A 214 20.76 -5.90 8.25
C ASN A 214 21.07 -4.63 9.06
N GLN A 215 20.74 -3.49 8.46
CA GLN A 215 20.71 -2.17 9.06
C GLN A 215 19.65 -2.16 10.17
N ASP A 216 19.83 -1.29 11.16
CA ASP A 216 18.78 -0.94 12.11
C ASP A 216 17.70 -0.11 11.40
N ILE A 217 16.90 -0.77 10.55
CA ILE A 217 15.70 -0.23 9.92
C ILE A 217 14.64 0.20 10.94
N TYR A 218 14.85 -0.12 12.23
CA TYR A 218 13.96 0.22 13.33
C TYR A 218 14.26 1.61 13.89
N SER A 219 15.48 2.13 13.70
CA SER A 219 15.88 3.47 14.17
C SER A 219 14.95 4.58 13.68
N CYS A 220 14.46 4.48 12.45
CA CYS A 220 13.54 5.43 11.84
C CYS A 220 12.05 5.15 12.15
N MET A 221 11.71 4.05 12.83
CA MET A 221 10.32 3.76 13.19
C MET A 221 9.83 4.64 14.34
N PRO A 222 8.61 5.19 14.28
CA PRO A 222 8.02 5.93 15.37
C PRO A 222 7.61 5.03 16.54
N SER A 223 7.50 5.61 17.73
CA SER A 223 6.91 4.95 18.90
C SER A 223 5.40 5.19 18.94
N TRP A 224 4.65 4.23 19.50
CA TRP A 224 3.24 4.41 19.81
C TRP A 224 2.99 5.56 20.80
N ASP A 225 3.95 5.86 21.68
CA ASP A 225 3.81 6.93 22.68
C ASP A 225 3.53 8.29 22.03
N SER A 226 4.15 8.57 20.87
CA SER A 226 3.93 9.80 20.10
C SER A 226 2.51 9.91 19.51
N TYR A 227 1.72 8.83 19.51
CA TYR A 227 0.37 8.80 18.94
C TYR A 227 -0.73 8.73 20.02
N TYR A 228 -0.40 8.44 21.28
CA TYR A 228 -1.42 8.31 22.32
C TYR A 228 -2.23 9.59 22.52
N HIS A 229 -1.59 10.76 22.42
CA HIS A 229 -2.31 12.03 22.55
C HIS A 229 -3.33 12.20 21.41
N CYS A 230 -2.95 12.01 20.15
CA CYS A 230 -3.88 12.14 19.02
C CYS A 230 -5.00 11.11 19.08
N ILE A 231 -4.72 9.87 19.53
CA ILE A 231 -5.72 8.82 19.73
C ILE A 231 -6.78 9.26 20.75
N ASN A 232 -6.34 9.79 21.89
CA ASN A 232 -7.25 10.27 22.93
C ASN A 232 -8.06 11.48 22.47
N THR A 233 -7.44 12.41 21.73
CA THR A 233 -8.12 13.57 21.15
C THR A 233 -9.21 13.15 20.14
N LEU A 234 -8.94 12.18 19.26
CA LEU A 234 -9.95 11.62 18.35
C LEU A 234 -11.10 10.94 19.12
N SER A 235 -10.78 10.23 20.21
CA SER A 235 -11.80 9.61 21.07
C SER A 235 -12.74 10.65 21.71
N VAL A 236 -12.18 11.77 22.19
CA VAL A 236 -12.97 12.91 22.72
C VAL A 236 -13.82 13.55 21.62
N ALA A 237 -13.30 13.64 20.40
CA ALA A 237 -14.04 14.13 19.23
C ALA A 237 -15.12 13.14 18.72
N GLY A 238 -15.35 12.03 19.42
CA GLY A 238 -16.42 11.08 19.08
C GLY A 238 -16.04 10.08 18.00
N LEU A 239 -14.75 9.86 17.73
CA LEU A 239 -14.29 8.82 16.81
C LEU A 239 -13.79 7.59 17.55
N ASN A 240 -14.05 6.41 17.01
CA ASN A 240 -13.34 5.20 17.41
C ASN A 240 -11.96 5.15 16.71
N VAL A 241 -10.91 4.71 17.40
CA VAL A 241 -9.59 4.55 16.80
C VAL A 241 -9.18 3.08 16.87
N ILE A 242 -8.84 2.50 15.72
CA ILE A 242 -8.56 1.06 15.57
C ILE A 242 -7.11 0.86 15.15
N ARG A 243 -6.34 0.10 15.93
CA ARG A 243 -5.01 -0.36 15.54
C ARG A 243 -5.11 -1.48 14.51
N MET A 244 -4.45 -1.28 13.37
CA MET A 244 -4.33 -2.25 12.29
C MET A 244 -2.91 -2.83 12.23
N GLY A 245 -2.77 -4.06 11.74
CA GLY A 245 -1.47 -4.71 11.57
C GLY A 245 -1.60 -6.24 11.45
N GLN A 246 -0.66 -6.90 10.76
CA GLN A 246 -0.66 -8.37 10.59
C GLN A 246 0.17 -9.11 11.64
N SER A 247 1.33 -8.56 11.99
CA SER A 247 2.28 -9.16 12.92
C SER A 247 2.79 -8.03 13.80
N VAL A 248 2.19 -7.89 14.98
CA VAL A 248 2.45 -6.80 15.92
C VAL A 248 3.35 -7.29 17.07
N ASP A 249 4.14 -6.39 17.66
CA ASP A 249 5.16 -6.71 18.66
C ASP A 249 4.50 -7.14 19.98
N THR A 250 3.67 -6.26 20.53
CA THR A 250 2.93 -6.48 21.77
C THR A 250 1.55 -5.82 21.71
N LYS A 251 0.65 -6.23 22.61
CA LYS A 251 -0.61 -5.52 22.85
C LYS A 251 -0.31 -4.11 23.35
N ILE A 252 -1.10 -3.13 22.91
CA ILE A 252 -1.04 -1.79 23.48
C ILE A 252 -1.64 -1.80 24.88
N ASP A 253 -0.98 -1.10 25.79
CA ASP A 253 -1.52 -0.84 27.11
C ASP A 253 -2.76 0.07 27.02
N GLN A 254 -3.91 -0.51 27.33
CA GLN A 254 -5.21 0.16 27.31
C GLN A 254 -5.34 1.26 28.37
N SER A 255 -4.45 1.31 29.37
CA SER A 255 -4.39 2.42 30.32
C SER A 255 -3.79 3.70 29.72
N ALA A 256 -2.98 3.57 28.66
CA ALA A 256 -2.28 4.70 28.03
C ALA A 256 -3.14 5.42 26.98
N CYS A 257 -4.00 4.70 26.26
CA CYS A 257 -4.90 5.31 25.27
C CYS A 257 -6.16 4.47 25.00
N ARG A 258 -7.22 5.15 24.54
CA ARG A 258 -8.49 4.52 24.16
C ARG A 258 -8.46 3.97 22.73
N ILE A 259 -7.58 2.99 22.48
CA ILE A 259 -7.44 2.35 21.18
C ILE A 259 -8.05 0.95 21.16
N ILE A 260 -8.73 0.63 20.07
CA ILE A 260 -9.26 -0.71 19.82
C ILE A 260 -8.16 -1.53 19.13
N ASP A 261 -7.57 -2.49 19.85
CA ASP A 261 -6.41 -3.28 19.38
C ASP A 261 -6.82 -4.48 18.51
N TYR A 262 -7.49 -4.17 17.40
CA TYR A 262 -7.94 -5.17 16.42
C TYR A 262 -6.78 -6.05 15.92
N ALA A 263 -5.61 -5.46 15.67
CA ALA A 263 -4.42 -6.15 15.18
C ALA A 263 -3.98 -7.32 16.08
N SER A 264 -4.04 -7.14 17.40
CA SER A 264 -3.63 -8.16 18.36
C SER A 264 -4.75 -9.15 18.73
N ASP A 265 -6.00 -8.68 18.76
CA ASP A 265 -7.08 -9.43 19.42
C ASP A 265 -8.03 -10.15 18.46
N SER A 266 -8.30 -9.59 17.28
CA SER A 266 -9.43 -10.03 16.44
C SER A 266 -9.15 -9.97 14.94
N ARG A 267 -7.88 -9.79 14.56
CA ARG A 267 -7.48 -9.56 13.17
C ARG A 267 -7.89 -10.71 12.25
N SER A 268 -8.54 -10.36 11.14
CA SER A 268 -8.87 -11.27 10.03
C SER A 268 -8.60 -10.62 8.68
N GLU A 269 -8.38 -11.41 7.63
CA GLU A 269 -8.16 -10.87 6.29
C GLU A 269 -9.36 -10.05 5.79
N PHE A 270 -10.58 -10.51 6.08
CA PHE A 270 -11.81 -9.77 5.77
C PHE A 270 -11.93 -8.47 6.57
N GLY A 271 -11.62 -8.50 7.87
CA GLY A 271 -11.65 -7.31 8.70
C GLY A 271 -10.67 -6.24 8.24
N ASP A 272 -9.48 -6.63 7.74
CA ASP A 272 -8.52 -5.68 7.16
C ASP A 272 -9.15 -4.95 5.96
N ALA A 273 -9.75 -5.69 5.03
CA ALA A 273 -10.40 -5.10 3.85
C ALA A 273 -11.59 -4.22 4.26
N TRP A 274 -12.46 -4.72 5.15
CA TRP A 274 -13.67 -4.02 5.57
C TRP A 274 -13.37 -2.73 6.34
N LEU A 275 -12.51 -2.79 7.36
CA LEU A 275 -12.20 -1.64 8.20
C LEU A 275 -11.47 -0.56 7.39
N LEU A 276 -10.48 -0.93 6.57
CA LEU A 276 -9.78 0.02 5.69
C LEU A 276 -10.72 0.60 4.62
N GLY A 277 -11.70 -0.17 4.15
CA GLY A 277 -12.69 0.25 3.17
C GLY A 277 -13.84 1.10 3.70
N ASN A 278 -14.04 1.16 5.03
CA ASN A 278 -15.17 1.86 5.64
C ASN A 278 -14.76 2.89 6.71
N CYS A 279 -13.47 3.06 6.99
CA CYS A 279 -12.97 4.11 7.86
C CYS A 279 -13.25 5.51 7.30
N LYS A 280 -13.15 6.52 8.17
CA LYS A 280 -13.17 7.95 7.80
C LYS A 280 -11.89 8.32 7.06
N PHE A 281 -10.74 7.94 7.62
CA PHE A 281 -9.42 8.02 7.01
C PHE A 281 -8.46 7.04 7.70
N VAL A 282 -7.26 6.87 7.14
CA VAL A 282 -6.19 6.04 7.71
C VAL A 282 -5.01 6.90 8.15
N ILE A 283 -4.45 6.62 9.32
CA ILE A 283 -3.18 7.17 9.80
C ILE A 283 -2.11 6.09 9.59
N ALA A 284 -1.09 6.40 8.80
CA ALA A 284 -0.01 5.48 8.47
C ALA A 284 1.35 6.12 8.83
N GLY A 285 1.92 5.69 9.94
CA GLY A 285 3.24 6.15 10.36
C GLY A 285 4.35 5.51 9.54
N ALA A 286 5.42 6.26 9.27
CA ALA A 286 6.70 5.75 8.77
C ALA A 286 6.58 4.86 7.53
N GLY A 287 5.71 5.26 6.60
CA GLY A 287 5.54 4.57 5.33
C GLY A 287 4.99 3.14 5.46
N THR A 288 4.23 2.84 6.51
CA THR A 288 3.47 1.57 6.56
C THR A 288 2.60 1.45 5.33
N GLY A 289 2.69 0.29 4.67
CA GLY A 289 1.90 0.03 3.46
C GLY A 289 0.40 -0.15 3.70
N ILE A 290 -0.12 0.20 4.88
CA ILE A 290 -1.53 0.03 5.23
C ILE A 290 -2.43 1.00 4.45
N TYR A 291 -1.90 2.15 4.03
CA TYR A 291 -2.68 3.14 3.29
C TYR A 291 -3.05 2.66 1.88
N TRP A 292 -2.32 1.69 1.31
CA TRP A 292 -2.55 1.13 -0.02
C TRP A 292 -3.95 0.54 -0.20
N PRO A 293 -4.36 -0.47 0.56
CA PRO A 293 -5.72 -1.02 0.45
C PRO A 293 -6.81 0.01 0.74
N ALA A 294 -6.58 0.96 1.65
CA ALA A 294 -7.51 2.05 1.91
C ALA A 294 -7.66 2.98 0.70
N SER A 295 -6.54 3.35 0.09
CA SER A 295 -6.49 4.17 -1.13
C SER A 295 -7.19 3.48 -2.30
N ALA A 296 -7.00 2.17 -2.46
CA ALA A 296 -7.70 1.40 -3.50
C ALA A 296 -9.23 1.49 -3.37
N LEU A 297 -9.73 1.72 -2.14
CA LEU A 297 -11.15 1.95 -1.82
C LEU A 297 -11.50 3.43 -1.68
N ASN A 298 -10.64 4.33 -2.19
CA ASN A 298 -10.77 5.79 -2.17
C ASN A 298 -10.93 6.38 -0.77
N LYS A 299 -10.27 5.78 0.23
CA LYS A 299 -10.20 6.34 1.58
C LYS A 299 -8.98 7.26 1.73
N PRO A 300 -9.15 8.46 2.32
CA PRO A 300 -8.05 9.37 2.59
C PRO A 300 -7.00 8.75 3.51
N ALA A 301 -5.75 9.13 3.30
CA ALA A 301 -4.61 8.71 4.09
C ALA A 301 -3.85 9.91 4.65
N LEU A 302 -3.47 9.82 5.92
CA LEU A 302 -2.55 10.71 6.60
C LEU A 302 -1.22 9.95 6.83
N LEU A 303 -0.16 10.43 6.19
CA LEU A 303 1.18 9.85 6.31
C LEU A 303 2.03 10.65 7.29
N THR A 304 2.29 10.10 8.47
CA THR A 304 3.16 10.69 9.49
C THR A 304 4.52 10.00 9.46
N ASP A 305 5.56 10.64 10.02
CA ASP A 305 6.92 10.11 10.08
C ASP A 305 7.46 9.64 8.72
N SER A 306 7.04 10.28 7.64
CA SER A 306 7.33 9.79 6.29
C SER A 306 8.80 10.01 5.87
N TYR A 307 9.39 9.02 5.19
CA TYR A 307 10.82 8.97 4.82
C TYR A 307 11.19 9.69 3.52
N GLY A 308 10.29 10.49 2.98
CA GLY A 308 10.49 11.15 1.70
C GLY A 308 9.55 12.32 1.53
N LEU A 309 9.98 13.32 0.78
CA LEU A 309 9.16 14.49 0.41
C LEU A 309 8.52 14.31 -0.97
N PHE A 310 9.09 13.44 -1.80
CA PHE A 310 8.46 12.80 -2.96
C PHE A 310 7.68 11.56 -2.47
N ASN A 311 6.93 10.94 -3.37
CA ASN A 311 5.86 9.97 -3.15
C ASN A 311 4.51 10.56 -2.81
N SER A 312 3.56 9.87 -3.40
CA SER A 312 2.27 10.34 -3.81
C SER A 312 1.26 9.51 -3.02
N SER A 313 0.74 10.05 -1.93
CA SER A 313 -0.45 9.46 -1.33
C SER A 313 -1.59 9.63 -2.34
N TYR A 314 -2.34 8.56 -2.54
CA TYR A 314 -3.17 8.30 -3.72
C TYR A 314 -4.47 9.10 -3.77
N GLY A 315 -4.85 9.74 -2.67
CA GLY A 315 -6.03 10.59 -2.58
C GLY A 315 -5.68 12.07 -2.77
N GLN A 316 -6.58 12.82 -3.42
CA GLN A 316 -6.52 14.29 -3.40
C GLN A 316 -6.74 14.90 -2.02
N LEU A 317 -7.25 14.11 -1.06
CA LEU A 317 -7.55 14.52 0.30
C LEU A 317 -6.48 14.09 1.31
N ASP A 318 -5.37 13.54 0.82
CA ASP A 318 -4.35 12.99 1.68
C ASP A 318 -3.43 14.09 2.22
N LEU A 319 -2.99 13.89 3.47
CA LEU A 319 -2.06 14.77 4.17
C LEU A 319 -0.77 14.02 4.53
N LYS A 320 0.30 14.77 4.73
CA LYS A 320 1.59 14.21 5.07
C LYS A 320 2.40 15.13 6.00
N ILE A 321 3.15 14.54 6.92
CA ILE A 321 4.28 15.20 7.58
C ILE A 321 5.52 14.29 7.50
N PRO A 322 6.68 14.83 7.12
CA PRO A 322 7.93 14.08 7.00
C PRO A 322 8.67 14.01 8.34
N GLN A 323 9.53 13.02 8.49
CA GLN A 323 10.66 13.13 9.42
C GLN A 323 11.62 14.20 8.92
N LEU A 324 12.32 14.87 9.82
CA LEU A 324 13.29 15.90 9.49
C LEU A 324 14.72 15.36 9.63
N ALA A 325 15.65 15.97 8.89
CA ALA A 325 17.07 15.65 8.96
C ALA A 325 17.81 16.72 9.77
N TRP A 326 18.45 16.33 10.87
CA TRP A 326 19.31 17.21 11.65
C TRP A 326 20.78 16.93 11.32
N SER A 327 21.54 17.98 11.00
CA SER A 327 23.00 17.87 10.83
C SER A 327 23.70 18.05 12.17
N ARG A 328 24.49 17.06 12.58
CA ARG A 328 25.30 17.11 13.80
C ARG A 328 26.41 18.16 13.69
N SER A 329 27.05 18.27 12.52
CA SER A 329 28.14 19.21 12.26
C SER A 329 27.65 20.66 12.15
N GLU A 330 26.57 20.92 11.41
CA GLU A 330 26.01 22.27 11.22
C GLU A 330 25.08 22.69 12.37
N LYS A 331 24.71 21.76 13.26
CA LYS A 331 23.82 21.96 14.42
C LYS A 331 22.51 22.64 14.04
N LYS A 332 21.91 22.20 12.94
CA LYS A 332 20.62 22.71 12.45
C LYS A 332 19.89 21.64 11.66
N LEU A 333 18.60 21.88 11.45
CA LEU A 333 17.79 21.11 10.51
C LEU A 333 18.19 21.43 9.06
N MET A 334 18.21 20.39 8.23
CA MET A 334 18.45 20.50 6.81
C MET A 334 17.20 21.06 6.10
N PRO A 335 17.36 21.91 5.07
CA PRO A 335 16.23 22.45 4.34
C PRO A 335 15.49 21.35 3.54
N PHE A 336 14.21 21.59 3.24
CA PHE A 336 13.41 20.64 2.45
C PHE A 336 13.99 20.38 1.07
N SER A 337 14.65 21.37 0.45
CA SER A 337 15.38 21.22 -0.81
C SER A 337 16.50 20.18 -0.73
N TRP A 338 17.21 20.12 0.40
CA TRP A 338 18.25 19.11 0.63
C TRP A 338 17.62 17.71 0.74
N MET A 339 16.54 17.58 1.53
CA MET A 339 15.82 16.32 1.68
C MET A 339 15.24 15.80 0.35
N ILE A 340 14.71 16.70 -0.48
CA ILE A 340 14.28 16.40 -1.86
C ILE A 340 15.46 15.92 -2.70
N GLY A 341 16.60 16.63 -2.64
CA GLY A 341 17.82 16.27 -3.36
C GLY A 341 18.39 14.90 -2.97
N GLN A 342 18.11 14.41 -1.76
CA GLN A 342 18.48 13.06 -1.36
C GLN A 342 17.59 11.97 -1.99
N GLY A 343 16.38 12.28 -2.45
CA GLY A 343 15.50 11.26 -3.02
C GLY A 343 14.99 10.23 -2.00
N GLU A 344 14.29 9.20 -2.50
CA GLU A 344 13.50 8.29 -1.66
C GLU A 344 14.27 7.46 -0.66
N GLY A 345 13.70 7.37 0.54
CA GLY A 345 14.28 6.61 1.63
C GLY A 345 15.59 7.21 2.11
N TRP A 346 15.74 8.55 2.10
CA TRP A 346 16.92 9.20 2.65
C TRP A 346 17.19 8.76 4.10
N GLY A 347 16.13 8.54 4.88
CA GLY A 347 16.18 7.99 6.25
C GLY A 347 16.69 6.54 6.34
N HIS A 348 16.78 5.82 5.21
CA HIS A 348 17.35 4.48 5.12
C HIS A 348 18.80 4.49 4.59
N LYS A 349 19.34 5.65 4.20
CA LYS A 349 20.70 5.74 3.65
C LYS A 349 21.73 5.73 4.77
N LYS A 350 22.34 4.57 5.02
CA LYS A 350 23.41 4.39 6.02
C LYS A 350 24.52 5.44 5.93
N SER A 351 24.95 5.80 4.72
CA SER A 351 25.99 6.82 4.53
C SER A 351 25.61 8.18 5.11
N LEU A 352 24.32 8.54 5.11
CA LEU A 352 23.82 9.77 5.72
C LEU A 352 23.69 9.60 7.24
N ILE A 353 22.99 8.55 7.67
CA ILE A 353 22.62 8.36 9.09
C ILE A 353 23.83 8.05 9.98
N SER A 354 24.71 7.16 9.53
CA SER A 354 25.98 6.88 10.24
C SER A 354 27.01 8.01 10.07
N GLY A 355 26.79 8.92 9.12
CA GLY A 355 27.63 10.09 8.88
C GLY A 355 27.22 11.25 9.78
N ASP A 356 26.68 12.31 9.18
CA ASP A 356 26.36 13.56 9.87
C ASP A 356 24.87 13.74 10.23
N ILE A 357 24.00 12.89 9.67
CA ILE A 357 22.55 13.11 9.74
C ILE A 357 21.92 12.32 10.88
N GLU A 358 21.10 13.00 11.66
CA GLU A 358 20.19 12.43 12.65
C GLU A 358 18.75 12.55 12.15
N ILE A 359 17.96 11.49 12.36
CA ILE A 359 16.54 11.48 12.01
C ILE A 359 15.75 12.07 13.17
N VAL A 360 15.05 13.16 12.90
CA VAL A 360 14.13 13.79 13.84
C VAL A 360 12.71 13.31 13.51
N LYS A 361 12.15 12.51 14.40
CA LYS A 361 10.79 11.96 14.31
C LYS A 361 9.76 13.05 14.60
N ASN A 362 8.53 12.86 14.14
CA ASN A 362 7.47 13.80 14.45
C ASN A 362 7.13 13.77 15.94
N THR A 363 6.89 14.96 16.50
CA THR A 363 6.48 15.11 17.90
C THR A 363 5.01 14.71 18.08
N SER A 364 4.61 14.42 19.33
CA SER A 364 3.21 14.11 19.66
C SER A 364 2.27 15.24 19.28
N GLU A 365 2.74 16.48 19.43
CA GLU A 365 2.05 17.71 19.06
C GLU A 365 1.87 17.81 17.55
N GLU A 366 2.93 17.61 16.75
CA GLU A 366 2.85 17.63 15.28
C GLU A 366 1.89 16.59 14.73
N ILE A 367 1.95 15.37 15.27
CA ILE A 367 1.06 14.28 14.89
C ILE A 367 -0.39 14.64 15.24
N THR A 368 -0.62 15.19 16.43
CA THR A 368 -1.98 15.58 16.87
C THR A 368 -2.56 16.71 16.02
N GLU A 369 -1.78 17.74 15.73
CA GLU A 369 -2.17 18.86 14.88
C GLU A 369 -2.60 18.39 13.49
N VAL A 370 -1.79 17.59 12.81
CA VAL A 370 -2.12 17.11 11.46
C VAL A 370 -3.28 16.09 11.45
N VAL A 371 -3.44 15.30 12.51
CA VAL A 371 -4.60 14.40 12.68
C VAL A 371 -5.89 15.20 12.82
N LEU A 372 -5.86 16.29 13.60
CA LEU A 372 -7.00 17.20 13.74
C LEU A 372 -7.32 17.93 12.44
N GLU A 373 -6.30 18.41 11.72
CA GLU A 373 -6.45 18.98 10.38
C GLU A 373 -7.13 17.98 9.44
N MET A 374 -6.64 16.74 9.36
CA MET A 374 -7.26 15.69 8.55
C MET A 374 -8.73 15.50 8.92
N ASN A 375 -9.03 15.37 10.21
CA ASN A 375 -10.40 15.18 10.67
C ASN A 375 -11.32 16.36 10.27
N GLN A 376 -10.86 17.59 10.48
CA GLN A 376 -11.61 18.81 10.12
C GLN A 376 -11.79 18.94 8.60
N ARG A 377 -10.79 18.58 7.79
CA ARG A 377 -10.91 18.55 6.32
C ARG A 377 -11.96 17.54 5.88
N GLN A 378 -12.00 16.35 6.49
CA GLN A 378 -13.03 15.35 6.20
C GLN A 378 -14.43 15.78 6.65
N ASP A 379 -14.53 16.59 7.70
CA ASP A 379 -15.80 17.17 8.17
C ASP A 379 -16.21 18.44 7.41
N GLY A 380 -15.37 18.95 6.51
CA GLY A 380 -15.59 20.21 5.81
C GLY A 380 -15.52 21.46 6.71
N THR A 381 -14.91 21.33 7.90
CA THR A 381 -14.79 22.40 8.91
C THR A 381 -13.41 23.05 8.95
N TRP A 382 -12.44 22.51 8.20
CA TRP A 382 -11.11 23.11 8.07
C TRP A 382 -11.18 24.46 7.35
N VAL A 383 -10.70 25.51 8.01
CA VAL A 383 -10.59 26.85 7.42
C VAL A 383 -9.12 27.12 7.09
N GLU A 384 -8.83 27.16 5.81
CA GLU A 384 -7.47 27.42 5.31
C GLU A 384 -7.19 28.92 5.26
N SER A 385 -6.15 29.35 5.98
CA SER A 385 -5.71 30.75 5.98
C SER A 385 -4.91 31.11 4.72
N ASP A 386 -4.71 32.40 4.47
CA ASP A 386 -3.88 32.83 3.34
C ASP A 386 -2.39 32.50 3.54
N GLU A 387 -1.91 32.49 4.79
CA GLU A 387 -0.57 31.99 5.13
C GLU A 387 -0.42 30.50 4.75
N ASP A 388 -1.41 29.67 5.03
CA ASP A 388 -1.35 28.23 4.69
C ASP A 388 -1.24 28.02 3.17
N LYS A 389 -1.97 28.82 2.38
CA LYS A 389 -1.91 28.75 0.91
C LYS A 389 -0.54 29.19 0.40
N GLU A 390 0.03 30.24 0.99
CA GLU A 390 1.36 30.76 0.66
C GLU A 390 2.45 29.72 0.96
N LEU A 391 2.45 29.15 2.17
CA LEU A 391 3.43 28.16 2.60
C LEU A 391 3.32 26.87 1.77
N GLN A 392 2.10 26.42 1.50
CA GLN A 392 1.88 25.25 0.64
C GLN A 392 2.37 25.52 -0.79
N SER A 393 2.20 26.74 -1.32
CA SER A 393 2.71 27.14 -2.64
C SER A 393 4.24 27.12 -2.69
N ARG A 394 4.91 27.67 -1.68
CA ARG A 394 6.38 27.60 -1.54
C ARG A 394 6.88 26.16 -1.48
N PHE A 395 6.23 25.31 -0.70
CA PHE A 395 6.58 23.89 -0.63
C PHE A 395 6.38 23.19 -1.98
N ASN A 396 5.30 23.51 -2.69
CA ASN A 396 5.04 22.96 -4.03
C ASN A 396 6.09 23.38 -5.05
N ALA A 397 6.61 24.62 -4.95
CA ALA A 397 7.68 25.10 -5.81
C ALA A 397 8.98 24.30 -5.65
N LEU A 398 9.32 23.88 -4.41
CA LEU A 398 10.48 22.99 -4.18
C LEU A 398 10.34 21.64 -4.90
N ARG A 399 9.10 21.14 -4.97
CA ARG A 399 8.79 19.87 -5.63
C ARG A 399 8.69 19.98 -7.15
N ALA A 400 8.73 21.18 -7.73
CA ALA A 400 8.60 21.39 -9.17
C ALA A 400 9.74 20.76 -9.98
N SER A 401 10.92 20.58 -9.37
CA SER A 401 12.07 19.90 -9.97
C SER A 401 11.94 18.37 -10.01
N ILE A 402 10.99 17.83 -9.24
CA ILE A 402 10.75 16.39 -9.14
C ILE A 402 9.82 15.98 -10.30
N PRO A 403 10.06 14.83 -10.95
CA PRO A 403 9.13 14.32 -11.97
C PRO A 403 7.71 14.23 -11.41
N LYS A 404 6.72 14.79 -12.11
CA LYS A 404 5.34 14.88 -11.60
C LYS A 404 4.70 13.51 -11.31
N TRP A 405 5.20 12.44 -11.91
CA TRP A 405 4.76 11.09 -11.54
C TRP A 405 5.18 10.66 -10.14
N GLN A 406 6.15 11.32 -9.51
CA GLN A 406 6.55 11.10 -8.10
C GLN A 406 5.88 12.09 -7.13
N VAL A 407 5.23 13.14 -7.63
CA VAL A 407 4.61 14.20 -6.83
C VAL A 407 3.15 14.32 -7.24
N GLN A 408 2.26 13.83 -6.38
CA GLN A 408 0.85 14.06 -6.61
C GLN A 408 0.47 15.50 -6.28
N PRO A 409 -0.15 16.25 -7.21
CA PRO A 409 -0.56 17.63 -6.98
C PRO A 409 -1.52 17.82 -5.80
N GLY A 410 -2.32 16.80 -5.48
CA GLY A 410 -3.29 16.84 -4.38
C GLY A 410 -2.71 16.58 -2.99
N VAL A 411 -1.48 16.07 -2.87
CA VAL A 411 -0.89 15.72 -1.57
C VAL A 411 -0.32 16.96 -0.92
N ARG A 412 -0.85 17.27 0.26
CA ARG A 412 -0.49 18.45 1.05
C ARG A 412 0.41 18.08 2.22
N ILE A 413 1.16 19.07 2.69
CA ILE A 413 1.83 18.97 3.99
C ILE A 413 0.91 19.59 5.03
N GLY A 414 0.91 19.04 6.25
CA GLY A 414 0.13 19.62 7.35
C GLY A 414 0.41 21.12 7.53
N ALA A 415 -0.64 21.91 7.71
CA ALA A 415 -0.55 23.37 7.76
C ALA A 415 0.29 23.85 8.93
N ASP A 416 0.01 23.34 10.14
CA ASP A 416 0.77 23.69 11.35
C ASP A 416 2.24 23.26 11.24
N PHE A 417 2.50 22.12 10.58
CA PHE A 417 3.86 21.67 10.31
C PHE A 417 4.61 22.67 9.40
N LEU A 418 3.98 23.18 8.35
CA LEU A 418 4.59 24.19 7.49
C LEU A 418 4.80 25.52 8.22
N ARG A 419 3.85 25.98 9.04
CA ARG A 419 4.01 27.22 9.83
C ARG A 419 5.21 27.11 10.77
N ARG A 420 5.32 25.97 11.46
CA ARG A 420 6.41 25.67 12.39
C ARG A 420 7.77 25.61 11.71
N TYR A 421 7.84 25.03 10.52
CA TYR A 421 9.09 24.79 9.78
C TYR A 421 9.25 25.65 8.54
N GLN A 422 8.62 26.82 8.49
CA GLN A 422 8.63 27.70 7.31
C GLN A 422 10.03 28.20 6.90
N TYR A 423 11.00 28.16 7.81
CA TYR A 423 12.40 28.49 7.56
C TYR A 423 13.17 27.36 6.84
N LEU A 424 12.56 26.18 6.66
CA LEU A 424 13.10 25.06 5.87
C LEU A 424 12.62 25.08 4.41
N LEU A 425 11.68 25.97 4.05
CA LEU A 425 11.11 26.14 2.71
C LEU A 425 12.02 26.90 1.76
#